data_AF-A0A3C0FT10-F1
#
_entry.id   AF-A0A3C0FT10-F1
#
_cell.length_a   1.000
_cell.length_b   1.000
_cell.length_c   1.000
_cell.angle_alpha   90.00
_cell.angle_beta   90.00
_cell.angle_gamma   90.00
#
_symmetry.space_group_name_H-M   'P 1'
#
loop_
_entity.id
_entity.type
_entity.pdbx_description
1 polymer ?
#
loop_
_entity_poly.entity_id
_entity_poly.type
_entity_poly.pdbx_seq_one_letter_code
_entity_poly.pdbx_strand_id
1 'polypeptide(L)'
;MADFHQGGPITTLHRILDRNPEELAYEMSAFARQRRQTLILPCLYSELETPAMTTIVEGLKQATYIDQIVVGLDRADAQQYLHAREFFKDLP
;
A
#
# COMPACT_ATOMS: atom_id res chain seq x y z
N MET A 1 -21.18 4.93 -11.13
CA MET A 1 -21.19 5.75 -9.90
C MET A 1 -20.44 7.02 -10.25
N ALA A 2 -21.19 8.08 -10.55
CA ALA A 2 -20.65 9.41 -10.81
C ALA A 2 -20.27 10.07 -9.47
N ASP A 3 -19.40 11.08 -9.56
CA ASP A 3 -18.93 11.97 -8.49
C ASP A 3 -17.65 11.57 -7.75
N PHE A 4 -16.56 11.39 -8.50
CA PHE A 4 -15.23 11.69 -7.98
C PHE A 4 -14.88 13.15 -8.33
N HIS A 5 -15.43 14.11 -7.57
CA HIS A 5 -15.07 15.52 -7.68
C HIS A 5 -13.86 15.81 -6.77
N GLN A 6 -12.62 15.61 -7.27
CA GLN A 6 -11.42 16.09 -6.57
C GLN A 6 -11.29 17.61 -6.75
N GLY A 7 -11.96 18.39 -5.91
CA GLY A 7 -11.93 19.87 -5.91
C GLY A 7 -10.66 20.50 -5.32
N GLY A 8 -9.51 19.84 -5.41
CA GLY A 8 -8.22 20.34 -4.93
C GLY A 8 -7.15 20.28 -6.01
N PRO A 9 -5.94 20.86 -5.80
CA PRO A 9 -4.84 20.68 -6.73
C PRO A 9 -4.61 19.18 -6.93
N ILE A 10 -4.74 18.72 -8.18
CA ILE A 10 -4.36 17.35 -8.56
C ILE A 10 -2.87 17.27 -8.25
N THR A 11 -2.50 16.48 -7.25
CA THR A 11 -1.09 16.17 -6.96
C THR A 11 -0.58 15.29 -8.09
N THR A 12 -0.31 15.89 -9.25
CA THR A 12 0.40 15.23 -10.33
C THR A 12 1.77 14.89 -9.80
N LEU A 13 2.10 13.60 -9.77
CA LEU A 13 3.45 13.11 -9.58
C LEU A 13 4.24 13.45 -10.84
N HIS A 14 4.61 14.73 -10.96
CA HIS A 14 5.32 15.27 -12.11
C HIS A 14 6.53 14.38 -12.41
N ARG A 15 6.57 13.84 -13.62
CA ARG A 15 7.67 12.99 -14.13
C ARG A 15 7.83 11.62 -13.44
N ILE A 16 6.78 11.02 -12.87
CA ILE A 16 6.92 9.68 -12.24
C ILE A 16 7.51 8.61 -13.18
N LEU A 17 7.30 8.74 -14.48
CA LEU A 17 7.83 7.81 -15.50
C LEU A 17 9.30 8.07 -15.87
N ASP A 18 9.82 9.29 -15.63
CA ASP A 18 11.17 9.70 -16.03
C ASP A 18 12.14 9.78 -14.83
N ARG A 19 11.78 9.16 -13.71
CA ARG A 19 12.56 9.19 -12.47
C ARG A 19 13.13 7.82 -12.13
N ASN A 20 14.34 7.81 -11.56
CA ASN A 20 14.93 6.59 -11.03
C ASN A 20 14.15 6.14 -9.77
N PRO A 21 13.62 4.90 -9.71
CA PRO A 21 12.91 4.40 -8.53
C PRO A 21 13.71 4.45 -7.23
N GLU A 22 15.04 4.25 -7.29
CA GLU A 22 15.90 4.28 -6.11
C GLU A 22 16.02 5.69 -5.52
N GLU A 23 16.10 6.71 -6.39
CA GLU A 23 16.12 8.12 -5.97
C GLU A 23 14.80 8.51 -5.32
N LEU A 24 13.68 8.07 -5.89
CA LEU A 24 12.35 8.29 -5.32
C LEU A 24 12.20 7.63 -3.94
N ALA A 25 12.64 6.37 -3.82
CA ALA A 25 12.61 5.65 -2.54
C ALA A 25 13.49 6.32 -1.47
N TYR A 26 14.64 6.87 -1.86
CA TYR A 26 15.50 7.64 -0.97
C TYR A 26 14.82 8.93 -0.48
N GLU A 27 14.21 9.69 -1.40
CA GLU A 27 13.44 10.89 -1.04
C GLU A 27 12.28 10.58 -0.10
N MET A 28 11.52 9.52 -0.40
CA MET A 28 10.41 9.07 0.46
C MET A 28 10.92 8.67 1.84
N SER A 29 12.05 7.95 1.92
CA SER A 29 12.67 7.57 3.20
C SER A 29 13.17 8.77 3.99
N ALA A 30 13.73 9.78 3.32
CA ALA A 30 14.14 11.03 3.97
C ALA A 30 12.93 11.81 4.51
N PHE A 31 11.83 11.84 3.76
CA PHE A 31 10.59 12.48 4.16
C PHE A 31 9.90 11.76 5.32
N ALA A 32 9.91 10.42 5.32
CA ALA A 32 9.35 9.58 6.38
C ALA A 32 9.92 9.91 7.77
N ARG A 33 11.21 10.31 7.84
CA ARG A 33 11.86 10.77 9.08
C ARG A 33 11.22 12.01 9.70
N GLN A 34 10.62 12.87 8.88
CA GLN A 34 9.95 14.09 9.33
C GLN A 34 8.44 13.89 9.49
N ARG A 35 7.84 13.08 8.61
CA ARG A 35 6.41 12.80 8.61
C ARG A 35 6.17 11.33 8.30
N ARG A 36 5.62 10.62 9.30
CA ARG A 36 5.26 9.21 9.15
C ARG A 36 4.30 9.00 8.00
N GLN A 37 4.51 7.92 7.26
CA GLN A 37 3.70 7.56 6.11
C GLN A 37 2.89 6.31 6.41
N THR A 38 1.58 6.38 6.15
CA THR A 38 0.66 5.25 6.29
C THR A 38 0.12 4.87 4.93
N LEU A 39 0.20 3.58 4.59
CA LEU A 39 -0.45 3.02 3.41
C LEU A 39 -1.80 2.44 3.81
N ILE A 40 -2.84 2.76 3.05
CA ILE A 40 -4.14 2.09 3.16
C ILE A 40 -4.24 1.11 2.00
N LEU A 41 -4.37 -0.18 2.30
CA LEU A 41 -4.49 -1.27 1.33
C LEU A 41 -5.91 -1.87 1.40
N PRO A 42 -6.85 -1.40 0.59
CA PRO A 42 -8.15 -2.06 0.44
C PRO A 42 -8.01 -3.30 -0.44
N CYS A 43 -8.53 -4.44 0.01
CA CYS A 43 -8.55 -5.67 -0.78
C CYS A 43 -9.74 -6.59 -0.42
N LEU A 44 -10.12 -7.43 -1.37
CA LEU A 44 -11.04 -8.55 -1.16
C LEU A 44 -10.27 -9.77 -0.64
N TYR A 45 -10.90 -10.59 0.20
CA TYR A 45 -10.27 -11.84 0.64
C TYR A 45 -9.84 -12.74 -0.54
N SER A 46 -10.65 -12.82 -1.60
CA SER A 46 -10.33 -13.61 -2.78
C SER A 46 -9.04 -13.20 -3.49
N GLU A 47 -8.56 -11.97 -3.28
CA GLU A 47 -7.29 -11.50 -3.88
C GLU A 47 -6.08 -12.11 -3.19
N LEU A 48 -6.17 -12.51 -1.91
CA LEU A 48 -5.08 -13.15 -1.16
C LEU A 48 -4.69 -14.51 -1.78
N GLU A 49 -5.62 -15.16 -2.47
CA GLU A 49 -5.39 -16.43 -3.16
C GLU A 49 -4.70 -16.24 -4.52
N THR A 50 -4.56 -15.00 -4.99
CA THR A 50 -3.93 -14.70 -6.28
C THR A 50 -2.41 -14.52 -6.14
N PRO A 51 -1.62 -14.92 -7.16
CA PRO A 51 -0.17 -14.65 -7.16
C PRO A 51 0.17 -13.17 -7.05
N ALA A 52 -0.70 -12.28 -7.56
CA ALA A 52 -0.49 -10.85 -7.58
C ALA A 52 -0.40 -10.25 -6.17
N MET A 53 -1.27 -10.68 -5.24
CA MET A 53 -1.25 -10.17 -3.87
C MET A 53 0.05 -10.56 -3.15
N THR A 54 0.54 -11.78 -3.35
CA THR A 54 1.84 -12.21 -2.83
C THR A 54 2.97 -11.33 -3.35
N THR A 55 2.98 -11.01 -4.66
CA THR A 55 3.99 -10.10 -5.23
C THR A 55 3.92 -8.70 -4.64
N ILE A 56 2.71 -8.17 -4.41
CA ILE A 56 2.51 -6.86 -3.79
C ILE A 56 3.08 -6.85 -2.36
N VAL A 57 2.74 -7.86 -1.55
CA VAL A 57 3.24 -7.97 -0.16
C VAL A 57 4.77 -8.05 -0.12
N GLU A 58 5.39 -8.84 -0.99
CA GLU A 58 6.86 -8.93 -1.07
C GLU A 58 7.53 -7.61 -1.49
N GLY A 59 6.86 -6.81 -2.33
CA GLY A 59 7.31 -5.45 -2.62
C GLY A 59 7.15 -4.51 -1.42
N LEU A 60 6.04 -4.59 -0.70
CA LEU A 60 5.76 -3.75 0.47
C LEU A 60 6.71 -4.02 1.63
N LYS A 61 7.15 -5.28 1.82
CA LYS A 61 8.19 -5.63 2.81
C LYS A 61 9.50 -4.87 2.61
N GLN A 62 9.79 -4.44 1.38
CA GLN A 62 11.02 -3.69 1.04
C GLN A 62 10.84 -2.17 1.16
N ALA A 63 9.61 -1.68 1.32
CA ALA A 63 9.29 -0.26 1.37
C ALA A 63 9.58 0.35 2.76
N THR A 64 10.87 0.61 3.03
CA THR A 64 11.36 1.11 4.33
C THR A 64 10.86 2.50 4.72
N TYR A 65 10.20 3.21 3.81
CA TYR A 65 9.61 4.53 4.02
C TYR A 65 8.15 4.49 4.50
N ILE A 66 7.52 3.31 4.56
CA ILE A 66 6.16 3.13 5.07
C ILE A 66 6.23 2.68 6.53
N ASP A 67 5.68 3.50 7.44
CA ASP A 67 5.71 3.23 8.88
C ASP A 67 4.59 2.29 9.34
N GLN A 68 3.48 2.26 8.60
CA GLN A 68 2.30 1.50 8.97
C GLN A 68 1.47 1.16 7.74
N ILE A 69 0.96 -0.07 7.69
CA ILE A 69 0.00 -0.51 6.67
C ILE A 69 -1.35 -0.82 7.34
N VAL A 70 -2.41 -0.17 6.85
CA VAL A 70 -3.79 -0.44 7.26
C VAL A 70 -4.47 -1.23 6.16
N VAL A 71 -4.74 -2.51 6.42
CA VAL A 71 -5.42 -3.40 5.47
C VAL A 71 -6.93 -3.34 5.70
N GLY A 72 -7.67 -2.89 4.69
CA GLY A 72 -9.12 -2.98 4.65
C GLY A 72 -9.54 -4.29 3.96
N LEU A 73 -9.93 -5.29 4.74
CA LEU A 73 -10.33 -6.60 4.23
C LEU A 73 -11.85 -6.68 4.03
N ASP A 74 -12.28 -6.89 2.79
CA ASP A 74 -13.67 -7.01 2.41
C ASP A 74 -14.06 -8.45 2.05
N ARG A 75 -15.35 -8.76 2.24
CA ARG A 75 -15.98 -10.05 1.90
C ARG A 75 -15.27 -11.27 2.50
N ALA A 76 -14.82 -11.15 3.75
CA ALA A 76 -14.23 -12.24 4.52
C ALA A 76 -15.18 -12.71 5.63
N ASP A 77 -15.23 -14.02 5.86
CA ASP A 77 -15.75 -14.58 7.10
C ASP A 77 -14.69 -14.56 8.23
N ALA A 78 -15.06 -15.06 9.42
CA ALA A 78 -14.17 -15.05 10.59
C ALA A 78 -12.89 -15.91 10.41
N GLN A 79 -12.97 -17.05 9.73
CA GLN A 79 -11.80 -17.90 9.48
C GLN A 79 -10.89 -17.27 8.42
N GLN A 80 -11.50 -16.71 7.38
CA GLN A 80 -10.82 -15.97 6.33
C GLN A 80 -10.11 -14.72 6.88
N TYR A 81 -10.71 -14.02 7.83
CA TYR A 81 -10.05 -12.92 8.54
C TYR A 81 -8.80 -13.38 9.31
N LEU A 82 -8.88 -14.50 10.02
CA LEU A 82 -7.73 -15.05 10.74
C LEU A 82 -6.60 -15.44 9.79
N HIS A 83 -6.93 -16.05 8.65
CA HIS A 83 -5.97 -16.32 7.58
C HIS A 83 -5.34 -15.01 7.10
N ALA A 84 -6.14 -14.02 6.70
CA ALA A 84 -5.64 -12.75 6.20
C ALA A 84 -4.68 -12.08 7.19
N ARG A 85 -5.00 -12.12 8.49
CA ARG A 85 -4.13 -11.58 9.53
C ARG A 85 -2.78 -12.30 9.59
N GLU A 86 -2.76 -13.62 9.41
CA GLU A 86 -1.52 -14.39 9.32
C GLU A 86 -0.75 -14.09 8.02
N PHE A 87 -1.46 -13.92 6.91
CA PHE A 87 -0.87 -13.60 5.60
C PHE A 87 -0.14 -12.26 5.60
N PHE A 88 -0.68 -11.24 6.28
CA PHE A 88 -0.09 -9.90 6.36
C PHE A 88 0.80 -9.66 7.59
N LYS A 89 1.06 -10.69 8.42
CA LYS A 89 1.74 -10.52 9.72
C LYS A 89 3.15 -9.93 9.67
N ASP A 90 3.83 -10.07 8.54
CA ASP A 90 5.21 -9.62 8.34
C ASP A 90 5.29 -8.16 7.86
N LEU A 91 4.15 -7.50 7.65
CA LEU A 91 4.09 -6.08 7.26
C LEU A 91 4.15 -5.16 8.49
N PRO A 92 4.69 -3.94 8.34
CA PRO A 92 4.75 -2.94 9.41
C PRO A 92 3.39 -2.32 9.77
#